data_AF-A0A1Y4NEU4-F1
#
_entry.id   AF-A0A1Y4NEU4-F1
#
_cell.length_a   1.000
_cell.length_b   1.000
_cell.length_c   1.000
_cell.angle_alpha   90.00
_cell.angle_beta   90.00
_cell.angle_gamma   90.00
#
_symmetry.space_group_name_H-M   'P 1'
#
loop_
_entity.id
_entity.type
_entity.pdbx_description
1 polymer ?
#
loop_
_entity_poly.entity_id
_entity_poly.type
_entity_poly.pdbx_seq_one_letter_code
_entity_poly.pdbx_strand_id
1 'polypeptide(L)'
;MLFHGFYNLEHVGDILLARLGEGKTFSYDKHDDLVVLKDQKNNIIGYNLLNASSHLGKINDGLVEFSDDQIEKFNQILSKYDLQTVTIDRNPKFIVGKVVEIEDHPDSDHLHICQVDLKNETKQIVCGAPNVALNQLVVVATIGAIMPSGMIIKPSKLRKVDSYGMLCSARELNLPNAPQVRGILVLDEDKYQVGDSFF
;
A
#
# COMPACT_ATOMS: atom_id res chain seq x y z
N MET A 1 7.63 -6.64 8.08
CA MET A 1 6.23 -7.02 7.80
C MET A 1 5.41 -5.75 7.93
N LEU A 2 4.59 -5.42 6.94
CA LEU A 2 3.84 -4.16 6.92
C LEU A 2 2.53 -4.35 7.69
N PHE A 3 2.45 -3.80 8.89
CA PHE A 3 1.20 -3.76 9.64
C PHE A 3 0.27 -2.70 9.05
N HIS A 4 -0.94 -3.10 8.71
CA HIS A 4 -2.02 -2.22 8.27
C HIS A 4 -3.35 -2.79 8.71
N GLY A 5 -4.38 -1.95 8.78
CA GLY A 5 -5.70 -2.34 9.24
C GLY A 5 -6.78 -1.80 8.32
N PHE A 6 -7.85 -2.58 8.16
CA PHE A 6 -9.06 -2.13 7.50
C PHE A 6 -10.23 -2.22 8.48
N TYR A 7 -11.09 -1.22 8.47
CA TYR A 7 -12.28 -1.15 9.31
C TYR A 7 -13.46 -0.65 8.49
N ASN A 8 -14.64 -1.22 8.69
CA ASN A 8 -15.86 -0.70 8.08
C ASN A 8 -17.06 -1.09 8.93
N LEU A 9 -17.57 -0.13 9.70
CA LEU A 9 -18.65 -0.38 10.66
C LEU A 9 -19.94 -0.84 9.96
N GLU A 10 -20.26 -0.28 8.80
CA GLU A 10 -21.51 -0.53 8.09
C GLU A 10 -21.57 -1.93 7.45
N HIS A 11 -20.48 -2.39 6.83
CA HIS A 11 -20.46 -3.60 6.02
C HIS A 11 -19.78 -4.81 6.71
N VAL A 12 -18.82 -4.56 7.61
CA VAL A 12 -18.09 -5.62 8.33
C VAL A 12 -18.51 -5.67 9.81
N GLY A 13 -18.94 -4.55 10.37
CA GLY A 13 -19.22 -4.40 11.80
C GLY A 13 -18.03 -3.83 12.56
N ASP A 14 -18.10 -3.81 13.90
CA ASP A 14 -17.04 -3.29 14.76
C ASP A 14 -15.86 -4.26 14.88
N ILE A 15 -15.21 -4.53 13.75
CA ILE A 15 -14.12 -5.47 13.61
C ILE A 15 -12.98 -4.80 12.84
N LEU A 16 -11.82 -4.69 13.48
CA LEU A 16 -10.59 -4.29 12.82
C LEU A 16 -9.96 -5.51 12.16
N LEU A 17 -9.83 -5.47 10.84
CA LEU A 17 -9.13 -6.48 10.03
C LEU A 17 -7.68 -6.05 9.82
N ALA A 18 -6.78 -6.46 10.71
CA ALA A 18 -5.37 -6.12 10.66
C ALA A 18 -4.53 -7.21 9.98
N ARG A 19 -3.53 -6.80 9.22
CA ARG A 19 -2.66 -7.68 8.42
C ARG A 19 -1.20 -7.29 8.60
N LEU A 20 -0.32 -8.28 8.68
CA LEU A 20 1.13 -8.10 8.70
C LEU A 20 1.77 -8.26 7.31
N GLY A 21 0.95 -8.64 6.33
CA GLY A 21 1.32 -8.88 4.95
C GLY A 21 0.23 -9.65 4.22
N GLU A 22 0.58 -10.18 3.05
CA GLU A 22 -0.29 -11.06 2.29
C GLU A 22 -0.16 -12.52 2.73
N GLY A 23 -1.15 -13.30 2.33
CA GLY A 23 -1.21 -14.72 2.60
C GLY A 23 -2.64 -15.15 2.85
N LYS A 24 -2.94 -16.41 2.56
CA LYS A 24 -4.24 -16.97 2.89
C LYS A 24 -4.23 -17.45 4.34
N THR A 25 -5.26 -17.09 5.09
CA THR A 25 -5.49 -17.67 6.42
C THR A 25 -5.82 -19.15 6.24
N PHE A 26 -5.06 -20.00 6.93
CA PHE A 26 -5.24 -21.45 6.93
C PHE A 26 -5.79 -21.95 8.27
N SER A 27 -5.34 -21.33 9.37
CA SER A 27 -5.84 -21.57 10.72
C SER A 27 -5.95 -20.24 11.48
N TYR A 28 -6.61 -20.28 12.63
CA TYR A 28 -6.71 -19.15 13.54
C TYR A 28 -6.71 -19.63 15.00
N ASP A 29 -6.22 -18.76 15.88
CA ASP A 29 -6.44 -18.87 17.32
C ASP A 29 -7.33 -17.72 17.78
N LYS A 30 -8.18 -17.95 18.79
CA LYS A 30 -9.04 -16.92 19.35
C LYS A 30 -8.74 -16.72 20.83
N HIS A 31 -8.55 -15.46 21.21
CA HIS A 31 -8.30 -15.01 22.56
C HIS A 31 -9.23 -13.83 22.89
N ASP A 32 -10.30 -14.08 23.64
CA ASP A 32 -11.36 -13.08 23.90
C ASP A 32 -11.83 -12.44 22.57
N ASP A 33 -11.56 -11.15 22.39
CA ASP A 33 -11.88 -10.36 21.19
C ASP A 33 -10.80 -10.40 20.10
N LEU A 34 -9.62 -10.94 20.37
CA LEU A 34 -8.52 -11.04 19.42
C LEU A 34 -8.56 -12.38 18.69
N VAL A 35 -8.59 -12.35 17.36
CA VAL A 35 -8.41 -13.53 16.51
C VAL A 35 -7.07 -13.42 15.79
N VAL A 36 -6.16 -14.36 16.03
CA VAL A 36 -4.83 -14.44 15.40
C VAL A 36 -4.93 -15.28 14.14
N LEU A 37 -4.56 -14.72 12.99
CA LEU A 37 -4.64 -15.38 11.69
C LEU A 37 -3.28 -15.97 11.32
N LYS A 38 -3.26 -17.23 10.88
CA LYS A 38 -2.02 -17.94 10.55
C LYS A 38 -2.04 -18.55 9.15
N ASP A 39 -0.88 -18.60 8.50
CA ASP A 39 -0.70 -19.29 7.23
C ASP A 39 -0.53 -20.82 7.41
N GLN A 40 -0.37 -21.55 6.31
CA GLN A 40 -0.15 -23.00 6.30
C GLN A 40 1.14 -23.45 7.02
N LYS A 41 2.09 -22.54 7.24
CA LYS A 41 3.35 -22.78 7.95
C LYS A 41 3.26 -22.34 9.42
N ASN A 42 2.06 -22.00 9.90
CA ASN A 42 1.79 -21.51 11.24
C ASN A 42 2.42 -20.13 11.55
N ASN A 43 2.83 -19.36 10.53
CA ASN A 43 3.28 -17.98 10.72
C ASN A 43 2.08 -17.07 10.91
N ILE A 44 2.18 -16.09 11.82
CA ILE A 44 1.15 -15.08 12.01
C ILE A 44 1.16 -14.11 10.82
N ILE A 45 0.01 -13.96 10.17
CA ILE A 45 -0.16 -13.11 8.98
C ILE A 45 -1.11 -11.94 9.22
N GLY A 46 -1.80 -11.90 10.36
CA GLY A 46 -2.72 -10.83 10.71
C GLY A 46 -3.53 -11.13 11.96
N TYR A 47 -4.44 -10.22 12.26
CA TYR A 47 -5.30 -10.24 13.42
C TYR A 47 -6.67 -9.69 13.05
N ASN A 48 -7.75 -10.27 13.55
CA ASN A 48 -9.04 -9.60 13.61
C ASN A 48 -9.33 -9.23 15.05
N LEU A 49 -9.52 -7.94 15.35
CA LEU A 49 -9.91 -7.47 16.67
C LEU A 49 -11.41 -7.16 16.65
N LEU A 50 -12.20 -7.95 17.37
CA LEU A 50 -13.62 -7.73 17.60
C LEU A 50 -13.83 -6.58 18.59
N ASN A 51 -15.00 -5.94 18.54
CA ASN A 51 -15.32 -4.77 19.36
C ASN A 51 -14.23 -3.69 19.31
N ALA A 52 -13.64 -3.50 18.12
CA ALA A 52 -12.41 -2.73 17.96
C ALA A 52 -12.53 -1.31 18.50
N SER A 53 -13.70 -0.68 18.34
CA SER A 53 -13.96 0.66 18.86
C SER A 53 -13.87 0.77 20.39
N SER A 54 -14.20 -0.32 21.10
CA SER A 54 -14.10 -0.38 22.57
C SER A 54 -12.64 -0.46 23.05
N HIS A 55 -11.78 -1.07 22.23
CA HIS A 55 -10.36 -1.25 22.54
C HIS A 55 -9.50 -0.06 22.08
N LEU A 56 -9.80 0.48 20.90
CA LEU A 56 -8.95 1.47 20.21
C LEU A 56 -9.60 2.87 20.11
N GLY A 57 -10.82 3.04 20.61
CA GLY A 57 -11.56 4.29 20.49
C GLY A 57 -12.13 4.50 19.08
N LYS A 58 -12.20 5.74 18.61
CA LYS A 58 -12.74 6.05 17.28
C LYS A 58 -11.80 5.55 16.18
N ILE A 59 -12.32 4.78 15.24
CA ILE A 59 -11.61 4.24 14.07
C ILE A 59 -12.28 4.81 12.82
N ASN A 60 -11.49 5.18 11.80
CA ASN A 60 -12.04 5.61 10.51
C ASN A 60 -12.45 4.41 9.67
N ASP A 61 -13.48 4.58 8.84
CA ASP A 61 -13.82 3.57 7.83
C ASP A 61 -12.78 3.57 6.70
N GLY A 62 -12.54 2.38 6.12
CA GLY A 62 -11.54 2.13 5.10
C GLY A 62 -10.20 1.66 5.66
N LEU A 63 -9.12 2.07 5.01
CA LEU A 63 -7.76 1.86 5.49
C LEU A 63 -7.56 2.71 6.77
N VAL A 64 -7.20 2.05 7.87
CA VAL A 64 -7.11 2.70 9.17
C VAL A 64 -5.82 3.51 9.28
N GLU A 65 -5.97 4.80 9.58
CA GLU A 65 -4.87 5.71 9.93
C GLU A 65 -4.66 5.67 11.44
N PHE A 66 -3.90 4.69 11.91
CA PHE A 66 -3.70 4.55 13.35
C PHE A 66 -2.86 5.69 13.95
N SER A 67 -3.34 6.20 15.07
CA SER A 67 -2.54 7.01 15.99
C SER A 67 -1.54 6.17 16.78
N ASP A 68 -0.54 6.82 17.37
CA ASP A 68 0.43 6.14 18.25
C ASP A 68 -0.26 5.48 19.45
N ASP A 69 -1.25 6.14 20.05
CA ASP A 69 -2.07 5.61 21.15
C ASP A 69 -2.83 4.33 20.74
N GLN A 70 -3.38 4.29 19.52
CA GLN A 70 -4.05 3.09 19.02
C GLN A 70 -3.08 1.92 18.81
N ILE A 71 -1.88 2.19 18.31
CA ILE A 71 -0.84 1.15 18.21
C ILE A 71 -0.38 0.67 19.57
N GLU A 72 -0.20 1.58 20.53
CA GLU A 72 0.17 1.20 21.89
C GLU A 72 -0.90 0.30 22.53
N LYS A 73 -2.19 0.68 22.45
CA LYS A 73 -3.31 -0.13 22.93
C LYS A 73 -3.37 -1.49 22.24
N PHE A 74 -3.20 -1.53 20.92
CA PHE A 74 -3.17 -2.79 20.18
C PHE A 74 -2.02 -3.69 20.65
N ASN A 75 -0.83 -3.12 20.85
CA ASN A 75 0.34 -3.84 21.36
C ASN A 75 0.19 -4.34 22.80
N GLN A 76 -0.54 -3.62 23.65
CA GLN A 76 -0.91 -4.09 24.99
C GLN A 76 -1.80 -5.34 24.91
N ILE A 77 -2.75 -5.37 23.97
CA ILE A 77 -3.60 -6.56 23.73
C ILE A 77 -2.74 -7.75 23.26
N LEU A 78 -1.84 -7.53 22.30
CA LEU A 78 -0.94 -8.58 21.81
C LEU A 78 -0.06 -9.14 22.94
N SER A 79 0.49 -8.26 23.77
CA SER A 79 1.39 -8.62 24.86
C SER A 79 0.70 -9.44 25.95
N LYS A 80 -0.62 -9.26 26.17
CA LYS A 80 -1.42 -10.10 27.09
C LYS A 80 -1.38 -11.59 26.73
N TYR A 81 -1.16 -11.92 25.46
CA TYR A 81 -1.13 -13.30 24.96
C TYR A 81 0.26 -13.70 24.42
N ASP A 82 1.32 -13.03 24.89
CA ASP A 82 2.71 -13.29 24.50
C ASP A 82 2.96 -13.21 22.97
N LEU A 83 2.19 -12.37 22.28
CA LEU A 83 2.32 -12.15 20.83
C LEU A 83 3.30 -11.00 20.56
N GLN A 84 4.01 -11.10 19.44
CA GLN A 84 4.95 -10.06 19.02
C GLN A 84 4.23 -8.74 18.71
N THR A 85 4.73 -7.64 19.26
CA THR A 85 4.22 -6.29 19.00
C THR A 85 4.43 -5.87 17.54
N VAL A 86 3.56 -4.98 17.08
CA VAL A 86 3.57 -4.42 15.73
C VAL A 86 4.04 -2.98 15.73
N THR A 87 4.55 -2.53 14.59
CA THR A 87 4.91 -1.14 14.32
C THR A 87 4.29 -0.69 13.01
N ILE A 88 4.04 0.61 12.88
CA ILE A 88 3.56 1.22 11.64
C ILE A 88 4.71 1.85 10.89
N ASP A 89 4.72 1.63 9.59
CA ASP A 89 5.56 2.36 8.66
C ASP A 89 4.87 3.68 8.29
N ARG A 90 5.39 4.80 8.81
CA ARG A 90 4.86 6.15 8.56
C ARG A 90 5.49 6.81 7.32
N ASN A 91 6.35 6.10 6.59
CA ASN A 91 6.96 6.68 5.39
C ASN A 91 5.89 6.85 4.29
N PRO A 92 5.83 8.02 3.63
CA PRO A 92 4.93 8.23 2.49
C PRO A 92 5.11 7.15 1.44
N LYS A 93 4.00 6.54 1.02
CA LYS A 93 4.02 5.44 0.04
C LYS A 93 3.70 5.87 -1.37
N PHE A 94 3.09 7.04 -1.52
CA PHE A 94 2.82 7.70 -2.80
C PHE A 94 3.72 8.91 -2.90
N ILE A 95 4.74 8.79 -3.74
CA ILE A 95 5.81 9.79 -3.87
C ILE A 95 5.75 10.38 -5.28
N VAL A 96 5.97 11.69 -5.39
CA VAL A 96 6.18 12.35 -6.67
C VAL A 96 7.55 11.93 -7.23
N GLY A 97 7.54 11.27 -8.39
CA GLY A 97 8.75 10.85 -9.09
C GLY A 97 8.90 11.54 -10.44
N LYS A 98 10.13 11.58 -10.97
CA LYS A 98 10.42 12.04 -12.33
C LYS A 98 10.91 10.89 -13.20
N VAL A 99 10.31 10.71 -14.37
CA VAL A 99 10.79 9.71 -15.34
C VAL A 99 12.08 10.22 -15.98
N VAL A 100 13.20 9.58 -15.69
CA VAL A 100 14.54 10.00 -16.15
C VAL A 100 15.10 9.14 -17.28
N GLU A 101 14.52 7.96 -17.51
CA GLU A 101 14.88 7.07 -18.62
C GLU A 101 13.66 6.23 -19.02
N ILE A 102 13.54 5.94 -20.31
CA ILE A 102 12.51 5.04 -20.86
C ILE A 102 13.13 4.17 -21.93
N GLU A 103 12.96 2.86 -21.79
CA GLU A 103 13.29 1.88 -22.82
C GLU A 103 12.06 1.05 -23.16
N ASP A 104 11.96 0.60 -24.41
CA ASP A 104 10.91 -0.34 -24.80
C ASP A 104 11.20 -1.73 -24.21
N HIS A 105 10.15 -2.40 -23.76
CA HIS A 105 10.30 -3.72 -23.17
C HIS A 105 10.66 -4.76 -24.25
N PRO A 106 11.74 -5.55 -24.10
CA PRO A 106 12.24 -6.45 -25.15
C PRO A 106 11.23 -7.55 -25.55
N ASP A 107 10.42 -8.01 -24.60
CA ASP A 107 9.38 -9.03 -24.81
C ASP A 107 7.94 -8.46 -24.91
N SER A 108 7.74 -7.16 -25.17
CA SER A 108 6.39 -6.55 -25.25
C SER A 108 6.32 -5.18 -25.96
N ASP A 109 5.45 -5.07 -26.97
CA ASP A 109 5.21 -3.82 -27.74
C ASP A 109 4.36 -2.76 -27.01
N HIS A 110 3.87 -3.07 -25.81
CA HIS A 110 2.97 -2.20 -25.02
C HIS A 110 3.48 -1.89 -23.62
N LEU A 111 4.73 -2.26 -23.31
CA LEU A 111 5.34 -2.01 -22.01
C LEU A 111 6.63 -1.24 -22.20
N HIS A 112 6.92 -0.37 -21.25
CA HIS A 112 8.13 0.41 -21.18
C HIS A 112 8.80 0.16 -19.84
N ILE A 113 10.13 0.12 -19.85
CA ILE A 113 10.98 0.05 -18.67
C ILE A 113 11.37 1.48 -18.35
N CYS A 114 10.83 2.01 -17.25
CA CYS A 114 11.10 3.39 -16.83
C CYS A 114 12.08 3.39 -15.66
N GLN A 115 13.11 4.24 -15.71
CA GLN A 115 13.84 4.64 -14.51
C GLN A 115 13.20 5.92 -13.97
N VAL A 116 12.83 5.89 -12.70
CA VAL A 116 12.09 6.98 -12.05
C VAL A 116 12.87 7.47 -10.85
N ASP A 117 13.26 8.74 -10.89
CA ASP A 117 13.93 9.43 -9.80
C ASP A 117 12.92 9.81 -8.71
N LEU A 118 13.17 9.36 -7.48
CA LEU A 118 12.42 9.66 -6.27
C LEU A 118 13.23 10.56 -5.32
N LYS A 119 14.16 11.37 -5.86
CA LYS A 119 15.10 12.27 -5.17
C LYS A 119 16.27 11.57 -4.49
N ASN A 120 15.99 10.60 -3.62
CA ASN A 120 17.03 9.89 -2.86
C ASN A 120 17.44 8.57 -3.52
N GLU A 121 16.63 8.06 -4.44
CA GLU A 121 16.87 6.81 -5.14
C GLU A 121 16.18 6.81 -6.50
N THR A 122 16.68 5.98 -7.41
CA THR A 122 16.05 5.70 -8.70
C THR A 122 15.44 4.30 -8.66
N LYS A 123 14.21 4.16 -9.15
CA LYS A 123 13.51 2.87 -9.25
C LYS A 123 13.23 2.50 -10.69
N GLN A 124 13.50 1.24 -11.02
CA GLN A 124 13.01 0.64 -12.25
C GLN A 124 11.54 0.23 -12.07
N ILE A 125 10.67 0.75 -12.94
CA ILE A 125 9.24 0.47 -12.93
C ILE A 125 8.81 0.14 -14.36
N VAL A 126 8.21 -1.04 -14.55
CA VAL A 126 7.62 -1.40 -15.83
C VAL A 126 6.24 -0.77 -15.92
N CYS A 127 6.02 0.07 -16.93
CA CYS A 127 4.77 0.78 -17.14
C CYS A 127 4.18 0.46 -18.52
N GLY A 128 2.86 0.21 -18.58
CA GLY A 128 2.13 0.01 -19.83
C GLY A 128 1.25 1.19 -20.25
N ALA A 129 1.40 2.34 -19.60
CA ALA A 129 0.57 3.50 -19.89
C ALA A 129 1.03 4.16 -21.18
N PRO A 130 0.12 4.42 -22.15
CA PRO A 130 0.50 4.95 -23.46
C PRO A 130 0.99 6.40 -23.42
N ASN A 131 0.80 7.09 -22.30
CA ASN A 131 1.15 8.49 -22.12
C ASN A 131 2.42 8.70 -21.28
N VAL A 132 3.13 7.63 -20.91
CA VAL A 132 4.43 7.75 -20.20
C VAL A 132 5.47 8.36 -21.14
N ALA A 133 6.18 9.38 -20.68
CA ALA A 133 7.20 10.06 -21.45
C ALA A 133 8.35 10.57 -20.56
N LEU A 134 9.50 10.77 -21.18
CA LEU A 134 10.71 11.25 -20.52
C LEU A 134 10.45 12.63 -19.90
N ASN A 135 11.09 12.88 -18.75
CA ASN A 135 11.00 14.09 -17.95
C ASN A 135 9.65 14.38 -17.27
N GLN A 136 8.64 13.52 -17.39
CA GLN A 136 7.36 13.72 -16.71
C GLN A 136 7.47 13.56 -15.19
N LEU A 137 6.82 14.46 -14.44
CA LEU A 137 6.47 14.21 -13.05
C LEU A 137 5.23 13.33 -12.96
N VAL A 138 5.32 12.29 -12.13
CA VAL A 138 4.31 11.24 -12.01
C VAL A 138 4.14 10.83 -10.55
N VAL A 139 3.00 10.24 -10.22
CA VAL A 139 2.80 9.64 -8.89
C VAL A 139 3.29 8.20 -8.89
N VAL A 140 4.20 7.88 -7.98
CA VAL A 140 4.76 6.54 -7.81
C VAL A 140 4.23 5.92 -6.53
N ALA A 141 3.49 4.82 -6.67
CA ALA A 141 3.22 3.95 -5.54
C ALA A 141 4.44 3.04 -5.32
N THR A 142 5.12 3.26 -4.19
CA THR A 142 6.32 2.53 -3.80
C THR A 142 5.98 1.16 -3.21
N ILE A 143 6.99 0.31 -3.01
CA ILE A 143 6.80 -1.00 -2.37
C ILE A 143 6.16 -0.84 -0.98
N GLY A 144 5.09 -1.60 -0.75
CA GLY A 144 4.28 -1.53 0.45
C GLY A 144 3.17 -0.49 0.40
N ALA A 145 3.03 0.30 -0.67
CA ALA A 145 1.87 1.14 -0.86
C ALA A 145 0.58 0.31 -0.91
N ILE A 146 -0.46 0.76 -0.22
CA ILE A 146 -1.79 0.14 -0.26
C ILE A 146 -2.65 1.02 -1.17
N MET A 147 -3.04 0.46 -2.31
CA MET A 147 -3.92 1.13 -3.25
C MET A 147 -5.34 1.23 -2.68
N PRO A 148 -6.13 2.24 -3.07
CA PRO A 148 -7.55 2.33 -2.72
C PRO A 148 -8.37 1.07 -3.05
N SER A 149 -7.93 0.26 -4.02
CA SER A 149 -8.53 -1.05 -4.33
C SER A 149 -8.24 -2.15 -3.30
N GLY A 150 -7.39 -1.89 -2.30
CA GLY A 150 -6.87 -2.86 -1.34
C GLY A 150 -5.63 -3.61 -1.83
N MET A 151 -5.16 -3.38 -3.06
CA MET A 151 -3.96 -4.00 -3.60
C MET A 151 -2.69 -3.46 -2.92
N ILE A 152 -1.78 -4.35 -2.52
CA ILE A 152 -0.48 -3.96 -1.96
C ILE A 152 0.59 -4.00 -3.04
N ILE A 153 1.33 -2.91 -3.22
CA ILE A 153 2.42 -2.83 -4.20
C ILE A 153 3.63 -3.63 -3.70
N LYS A 154 4.18 -4.46 -4.59
CA LYS A 154 5.27 -5.39 -4.29
C LYS A 154 6.30 -5.42 -5.41
N PRO A 155 7.53 -5.85 -5.11
CA PRO A 155 8.48 -6.21 -6.16
C PRO A 155 7.84 -7.27 -7.05
N SER A 156 7.78 -7.00 -8.33
CA SER A 156 7.16 -7.88 -9.31
C SER A 156 8.09 -8.04 -10.51
N LYS A 157 7.84 -9.09 -11.30
CA LYS A 157 8.59 -9.36 -12.52
C LYS A 157 7.61 -9.46 -13.67
N LEU A 158 7.62 -8.47 -14.56
CA LEU A 158 6.81 -8.46 -15.76
C LEU A 158 7.68 -8.95 -16.90
N ARG A 159 7.32 -10.11 -17.49
CA ARG A 159 8.05 -10.70 -18.63
C ARG A 159 9.57 -10.71 -18.42
N LYS A 160 9.99 -11.21 -17.24
CA LYS A 160 11.38 -11.36 -16.79
C LYS A 160 12.09 -10.07 -16.33
N VAL A 161 11.52 -8.90 -16.59
CA VAL A 161 12.04 -7.60 -16.14
C VAL A 161 11.47 -7.25 -14.76
N ASP A 162 12.35 -6.87 -13.84
CA ASP A 162 11.97 -6.48 -12.48
C ASP A 162 11.27 -5.11 -12.46
N SER A 163 10.26 -4.96 -11.60
CA SER A 163 9.51 -3.72 -11.39
C SER A 163 9.33 -3.48 -9.88
N TYR A 164 9.79 -2.31 -9.43
CA TYR A 164 9.89 -1.95 -8.00
C TYR A 164 8.94 -0.82 -7.61
N GLY A 165 7.73 -0.84 -8.16
CA GLY A 165 6.69 0.13 -7.87
C GLY A 165 5.62 0.13 -8.95
N MET A 166 4.78 1.14 -8.93
CA MET A 166 3.75 1.36 -9.94
C MET A 166 3.57 2.85 -10.21
N LEU A 167 3.56 3.24 -11.48
CA LEU A 167 3.13 4.58 -11.88
C LEU A 167 1.61 4.63 -11.83
N CYS A 168 1.06 5.57 -11.07
CA CYS A 168 -0.36 5.61 -10.76
C CYS A 168 -1.15 6.49 -11.72
N SER A 169 -2.35 6.05 -12.07
CA SER A 169 -3.38 6.88 -12.69
C SER A 169 -4.24 7.58 -11.63
N ALA A 170 -4.90 8.66 -12.02
CA ALA A 170 -5.87 9.35 -11.14
C ALA A 170 -7.01 8.42 -10.68
N ARG A 171 -7.38 7.43 -11.51
CA ARG A 171 -8.43 6.46 -11.21
C ARG A 171 -8.01 5.47 -10.15
N GLU A 172 -6.79 4.96 -10.24
CA GLU A 172 -6.23 4.03 -9.25
C GLU A 172 -6.08 4.70 -7.88
N LEU A 173 -5.79 6.00 -7.86
CA LEU A 173 -5.73 6.82 -6.65
C LEU A 173 -7.11 7.28 -6.14
N ASN A 174 -8.19 6.90 -6.82
CA ASN A 174 -9.57 7.30 -6.50
C ASN A 174 -9.75 8.83 -6.38
N LEU A 175 -9.05 9.60 -7.22
CA LEU A 175 -9.15 11.06 -7.20
C LEU A 175 -10.49 11.53 -7.76
N PRO A 176 -11.07 12.60 -7.19
CA PRO A 176 -12.30 13.19 -7.72
C PRO A 176 -12.10 13.69 -9.15
N ASN A 177 -13.12 13.53 -10.00
CA ASN A 177 -13.08 13.93 -11.42
C ASN A 177 -11.94 13.27 -12.24
N ALA A 178 -11.48 12.08 -11.83
CA ALA A 178 -10.45 11.36 -12.57
C ALA A 178 -10.83 11.19 -14.06
N PRO A 179 -9.90 11.51 -15.00
CA PRO A 179 -10.14 11.33 -16.42
C PRO A 179 -10.54 9.88 -16.75
N GLN A 180 -11.49 9.71 -17.67
CA GLN A 180 -11.90 8.37 -18.13
C GLN A 180 -10.88 7.73 -19.07
N VAL A 181 -9.97 8.53 -19.62
CA VAL A 181 -8.90 8.09 -20.52
C VAL A 181 -7.88 7.24 -19.77
N ARG A 182 -7.39 6.19 -20.42
CA ARG A 182 -6.33 5.35 -19.86
C ARG A 182 -5.00 6.11 -19.87
N GLY A 183 -4.30 6.11 -18.75
CA GLY A 183 -2.97 6.70 -18.63
C GLY A 183 -2.58 6.98 -17.18
N ILE A 184 -1.29 7.20 -16.97
CA ILE A 184 -0.76 7.64 -15.68
C ILE A 184 -1.11 9.10 -15.43
N LEU A 185 -1.13 9.50 -14.16
CA LEU A 185 -1.30 10.88 -13.75
C LEU A 185 0.03 11.63 -13.95
N VAL A 186 0.05 12.52 -14.93
CA VAL A 186 1.15 13.47 -15.13
C VAL A 186 0.87 14.71 -14.28
N LEU A 187 1.87 15.12 -13.51
CA LEU A 187 1.78 16.20 -12.55
C LEU A 187 2.33 17.51 -13.14
N ASP A 188 1.83 18.61 -12.59
CA ASP A 188 2.26 19.96 -12.93
C ASP A 188 3.58 20.30 -12.22
N GLU A 189 4.63 20.58 -12.98
CA GLU A 189 5.98 20.87 -12.47
C GLU A 189 6.04 22.14 -11.61
N ASP A 190 5.09 23.08 -11.80
CA ASP A 190 5.02 24.30 -10.98
C ASP A 190 4.43 24.03 -9.59
N LYS A 191 3.77 22.88 -9.39
CA LYS A 191 3.05 22.54 -8.15
C LYS A 191 3.66 21.41 -7.34
N TYR A 192 4.42 20.52 -7.99
CA TYR A 192 4.93 19.31 -7.37
C TYR A 192 6.45 19.22 -7.55
N GLN A 193 7.14 18.71 -6.53
CA GLN A 193 8.58 18.47 -6.60
C GLN A 193 8.90 16.99 -6.39
N VAL A 194 9.97 16.53 -7.02
CA VAL A 194 10.44 15.15 -6.89
C VAL A 194 10.76 14.85 -5.43
N GLY A 195 10.26 13.71 -4.95
CA GLY A 195 10.45 13.23 -3.58
C GLY A 195 9.37 13.68 -2.60
N ASP A 196 8.45 14.57 -3.00
CA ASP A 196 7.34 14.99 -2.15
C ASP A 196 6.34 13.83 -1.94
N SER A 197 5.69 13.81 -0.77
CA SER A 197 4.46 13.04 -0.58
C SER A 197 3.39 13.59 -1.49
N PHE A 198 2.68 12.71 -2.21
CA PHE A 198 1.59 13.14 -3.07
C PHE A 198 0.31 13.53 -2.30
N PHE A 199 0.05 12.83 -1.18
CA PHE A 199 -1.04 13.11 -0.26
C PHE A 199 -0.58 13.99 0.91
#